data_AF-A0A221NJD9-F1
#
_entry.id   AF-A0A221NJD9-F1
#
_cell.length_a   1.000
_cell.length_b   1.000
_cell.length_c   1.000
_cell.angle_alpha   90.00
_cell.angle_beta   90.00
_cell.angle_gamma   90.00
#
_symmetry.space_group_name_H-M   'P 1'
#
loop_
_entity.id
_entity.type
_entity.pdbx_description
1 polymer ?
#
loop_
_entity_poly.entity_id
_entity_poly.type
_entity_poly.pdbx_seq_one_letter_code
_entity_poly.pdbx_strand_id
1 'polypeptide(L)' 'MPLLENAYLYAGAHKTSMLQDRKARRSSETAYIGGAIVRLGEQSGVSAPVLNALTTPASAPIQ' A
#
# COMPACT_ATOMS: atom_id res chain seq x y z
N MET A 1 -15.04 -18.61 5.16
CA MET A 1 -14.79 -17.83 3.93
C MET A 1 -13.31 -17.89 3.60
N PRO A 2 -12.92 -18.19 2.35
CA PRO A 2 -11.53 -18.12 1.92
C PRO A 2 -11.01 -16.67 1.95
N LEU A 3 -9.78 -16.48 2.42
CA LEU A 3 -9.15 -15.15 2.57
C LEU A 3 -9.10 -14.35 1.26
N LEU A 4 -8.84 -15.03 0.13
CA LEU A 4 -8.74 -14.41 -1.19
C LEU A 4 -10.08 -13.83 -1.68
N GLU A 5 -11.18 -14.54 -1.44
CA GLU A 5 -12.51 -14.06 -1.84
C GLU A 5 -12.88 -12.79 -1.08
N ASN A 6 -12.64 -12.76 0.23
CA ASN A 6 -12.88 -11.57 1.06
C ASN A 6 -12.02 -10.37 0.62
N ALA A 7 -10.75 -10.61 0.34
CA ALA A 7 -9.80 -9.55 -0.01
C ALA A 7 -10.03 -8.95 -1.41
N TYR A 8 -10.49 -9.75 -2.39
CA TYR A 8 -10.57 -9.29 -3.78
C TYR A 8 -11.99 -9.18 -4.33
N LEU A 9 -12.86 -10.16 -4.06
CA LEU A 9 -14.19 -10.17 -4.67
C LEU A 9 -15.14 -9.21 -3.97
N TYR A 10 -15.17 -9.23 -2.63
CA TYR A 10 -16.05 -8.35 -1.87
C TYR A 10 -15.51 -6.93 -1.74
N ALA A 11 -14.20 -6.77 -1.55
CA ALA A 11 -13.58 -5.45 -1.47
C ALA A 11 -13.38 -4.78 -2.84
N GLY A 12 -13.40 -5.55 -3.95
CA GLY A 12 -13.10 -5.04 -5.29
C GLY A 12 -14.07 -3.97 -5.81
N ALA A 13 -15.31 -3.95 -5.30
CA ALA A 13 -16.28 -2.90 -5.62
C ALA A 13 -16.01 -1.57 -4.86
N HIS A 14 -15.16 -1.59 -3.83
CA HIS A 14 -14.87 -0.45 -2.99
C HIS A 14 -13.52 0.19 -3.35
N LYS A 15 -13.43 1.52 -3.22
CA LYS A 15 -12.13 2.21 -3.33
C LYS A 15 -11.32 1.92 -2.08
N THR A 16 -10.09 1.44 -2.23
CA THR A 16 -9.15 1.27 -1.12
C THR A 16 -8.91 2.61 -0.40
N SER A 17 -8.66 2.57 0.91
CA SER A 17 -8.39 3.77 1.72
C SER A 17 -7.28 4.63 1.12
N MET A 18 -6.17 4.02 0.72
CA MET A 18 -5.05 4.69 0.07
C MET A 18 -5.44 5.41 -1.23
N LEU A 19 -6.34 4.83 -2.05
CA LEU A 19 -6.85 5.52 -3.25
C LEU A 19 -7.74 6.70 -2.89
N GLN A 20 -8.52 6.60 -1.81
CA GLN A 20 -9.34 7.68 -1.32
C GLN A 20 -8.46 8.84 -0.80
N ASP A 21 -7.40 8.55 -0.04
CA ASP A 21 -6.46 9.55 0.47
C ASP A 21 -5.79 10.32 -0.66
N ARG A 22 -5.32 9.61 -1.69
CA ARG A 22 -4.69 10.24 -2.87
C ARG A 22 -5.66 11.16 -3.62
N LYS A 23 -6.93 10.76 -3.78
CA LYS A 23 -7.95 11.58 -4.43
C LYS A 23 -8.33 12.81 -3.61
N ALA A 24 -8.35 12.67 -2.28
CA ALA A 24 -8.64 13.76 -1.36
C ALA A 24 -7.42 14.63 -1.02
N ARG A 25 -6.24 14.33 -1.57
CA ARG A 25 -4.95 14.96 -1.24
C ARG A 25 -4.64 14.93 0.28
N ARG A 26 -5.01 13.85 0.94
CA ARG A 26 -4.71 13.60 2.36
C ARG A 26 -3.40 12.83 2.50
N SER A 27 -2.78 12.92 3.67
CA SER A 27 -1.70 12.01 4.04
C SER A 27 -2.22 10.57 4.04
N SER A 28 -1.41 9.65 3.52
CA SER A 28 -1.71 8.22 3.43
C SER A 28 -0.81 7.41 4.36
N GLU A 29 -1.24 6.21 4.72
CA GLU A 29 -0.49 5.25 5.53
C GLU A 29 0.62 4.53 4.75
N THR A 30 0.86 4.90 3.49
CA THR A 30 1.80 4.23 2.58
C THR A 30 3.21 4.07 3.16
N ALA A 31 3.75 5.09 3.82
CA ALA A 31 5.07 5.01 4.47
C ALA A 31 5.07 4.09 5.70
N TYR A 32 3.97 4.04 6.44
CA TYR A 32 3.83 3.19 7.63
C TYR A 32 3.60 1.73 7.30
N ILE A 33 2.98 1.43 6.16
CA ILE A 33 2.72 0.06 5.71
C ILE A 33 3.85 -0.42 4.80
N GLY A 34 4.02 0.22 3.64
CA GLY A 34 5.02 -0.17 2.65
C GLY A 34 6.45 0.06 3.15
N GLY A 35 6.71 1.24 3.71
CA GLY A 35 8.02 1.59 4.26
C GLY A 35 8.43 0.71 5.44
N ALA A 36 7.49 0.28 6.30
CA ALA A 36 7.80 -0.64 7.38
C ALA A 36 8.26 -2.01 6.88
N ILE A 37 7.61 -2.56 5.85
CA ILE A 37 8.00 -3.85 5.25
C ILE A 37 9.36 -3.71 4.54
N VAL A 38 9.61 -2.61 3.83
CA VAL A 38 10.92 -2.35 3.20
C VAL A 38 12.01 -2.33 4.26
N ARG A 39 11.81 -1.57 5.35
CA ARG A 39 12.76 -1.50 6.46
C ARG A 39 12.98 -2.85 7.14
N LEU A 40 11.92 -3.63 7.35
CA LEU A 40 12.03 -4.98 7.90
C LEU A 40 12.83 -5.90 6.96
N GLY A 41 12.58 -5.79 5.65
CA GLY A 41 13.30 -6.54 4.63
C GLY A 41 14.80 -6.24 4.64
N GLU A 42 15.17 -4.96 4.71
CA GLU A 42 16.56 -4.53 4.86
C GLU A 42 17.21 -5.10 6.12
N GLN A 43 16.52 -5.02 7.27
CA GLN A 43 17.01 -5.56 8.55
C GLN A 43 17.17 -7.08 8.55
N SER A 44 16.35 -7.77 7.74
CA SER A 44 16.31 -9.24 7.67
C SER A 44 17.12 -9.81 6.50
N GLY A 45 17.76 -8.97 5.69
CA GLY A 45 18.47 -9.40 4.49
C GLY A 45 17.57 -9.89 3.34
N VAL A 46 16.27 -9.56 3.37
CA VAL A 46 15.29 -9.92 2.34
C VAL A 46 14.78 -8.65 1.66
N SER A 47 15.34 -8.34 0.48
CA SER A 47 14.96 -7.12 -0.24
C SER A 47 13.49 -7.13 -0.67
N ALA A 48 12.80 -6.00 -0.53
CA ALA A 48 11.43 -5.78 -1.02
C ALA A 48 11.40 -4.71 -2.15
N PRO A 49 12.08 -4.93 -3.29
CA PRO A 49 12.33 -3.88 -4.29
C PRO A 49 11.05 -3.34 -4.94
N VAL A 50 10.08 -4.21 -5.22
CA VAL A 50 8.79 -3.81 -5.81
C VAL A 50 8.01 -2.91 -4.86
N LEU A 51 7.96 -3.29 -3.58
CA LEU A 51 7.24 -2.50 -2.58
C LEU A 51 7.91 -1.14 -2.35
N ASN A 52 9.24 -1.10 -2.34
CA ASN A 52 9.98 0.15 -2.26
C ASN A 52 9.65 1.09 -3.43
N ALA A 53 9.67 0.57 -4.66
CA ALA A 53 9.33 1.33 -5.85
C ALA A 53 7.90 1.88 -5.84
N LEU A 54 6.95 1.18 -5.21
CA LEU A 54 5.55 1.59 -5.11
C LEU A 54 5.26 2.54 -3.95
N THR A 55 6.02 2.46 -2.85
CA THR A 55 5.76 3.23 -1.62
C THR A 55 5.87 4.74 -1.87
N THR A 56 6.88 5.17 -2.61
CA THR A 56 7.09 6.60 -2.93
C THR A 56 5.94 7.19 -3.77
N PRO A 57 5.60 6.67 -4.97
CA PRO A 57 4.52 7.23 -5.78
C PRO A 57 3.13 7.05 -5.16
N ALA A 58 2.90 6.01 -4.35
CA ALA A 58 1.62 5.82 -3.67
C ALA A 58 1.38 6.83 -2.53
N SER A 59 2.43 7.52 -2.06
CA SER A 59 2.33 8.60 -1.08
C SER A 59 1.99 9.96 -1.72
N ALA A 60 2.09 10.08 -3.05
CA ALA A 60 1.87 11.33 -3.77
C ALA A 60 0.38 11.50 -4.18
N PRO A 61 -0.15 12.73 -4.19
CA PRO A 61 -1.47 13.01 -4.75
C PRO A 61 -1.62 12.52 -6.21
N ILE A 62 -2.83 12.19 -6.64
CA ILE A 62 -3.12 11.97 -8.07
C ILE A 62 -3.33 13.36 -8.70
N GLN A 63 -2.68 13.61 -9.84
CA GLN A 63 -2.86 14.83 -10.64
C GLN A 63 -4.28 14.93 -11.21
#